data_AF-A0A974Y931-F1
#
_entry.id   AF-A0A974Y931-F1
#
_cell.length_a   1.000
_cell.length_b   1.000
_cell.length_c   1.000
_cell.angle_alpha   90.00
_cell.angle_beta   90.00
_cell.angle_gamma   90.00
#
_symmetry.space_group_name_H-M   'P 1'
#
loop_
_entity.id
_entity.type
_entity.pdbx_description
1 polymer ?
#
loop_
_entity_poly.entity_id
_entity_poly.type
_entity_poly.pdbx_seq_one_letter_code
_entity_poly.pdbx_strand_id
1 'polypeptide(L)'
;MSDQPSSPTQIKPAEQRPEHPDFWCKRFGEGTTPWDAGKVPAALAGYIARQPAPLNTLIPGCGSAWEAVHLAEQGWPVTALDFSPVAVDKARAVLGDTAVDLVCADFFDFTPAAPYQLIYERAFLCALPRKLWADWGRRVAELLPPGGRLAGYFFLCDQPKGPPFGILPEQLDELLGTHFERIEDTAVDDSIAVFSGRERWQVWQRKA
;
A
#
# COMPACT_ATOMS: atom_id res chain seq x y z
N MET A 1 33.31 8.06 39.80
CA MET A 1 32.08 7.92 39.00
C MET A 1 32.54 7.89 37.56
N SER A 2 32.58 6.68 36.98
CA SER A 2 33.09 6.48 35.63
C SER A 2 31.95 6.66 34.65
N ASP A 3 32.02 7.70 33.82
CA ASP A 3 31.18 7.85 32.64
C ASP A 3 31.48 6.70 31.67
N GLN A 4 30.49 5.84 31.47
CA GLN A 4 30.48 4.88 30.36
C GLN A 4 29.96 5.62 29.12
N PRO A 5 30.74 5.70 28.03
CA PRO A 5 30.22 6.24 26.78
C PRO A 5 29.10 5.35 26.27
N SER A 6 27.95 5.95 25.94
CA SER A 6 26.84 5.27 25.29
C SER A 6 27.32 4.62 23.98
N SER A 7 27.14 3.31 23.88
CA SER A 7 27.44 2.56 22.65
C SER A 7 26.74 3.19 21.45
N PRO A 8 27.43 3.39 20.31
CA PRO A 8 26.78 3.91 19.11
C PRO A 8 25.70 2.92 18.66
N THR A 9 24.46 3.39 18.53
CA THR A 9 23.33 2.60 18.04
C THR A 9 23.69 2.00 16.68
N GLN A 10 23.92 0.69 16.64
CA GLN A 10 24.30 0.00 15.42
C GLN A 10 23.16 0.10 14.39
N ILE A 11 23.41 0.77 13.27
CA ILE A 11 22.45 0.87 12.17
C ILE A 11 22.27 -0.53 11.58
N LYS A 12 21.02 -1.00 11.50
CA LYS A 12 20.71 -2.30 10.90
C LYS A 12 21.07 -2.34 9.40
N PRO A 13 21.47 -3.49 8.85
CA PRO A 13 21.68 -3.66 7.40
C PRO A 13 20.44 -3.30 6.56
N ALA A 14 20.63 -2.94 5.28
CA ALA A 14 19.54 -2.57 4.37
C ALA A 14 18.46 -3.67 4.22
N GLU A 15 18.85 -4.94 4.13
CA GLU A 15 17.93 -6.09 4.09
C GLU A 15 17.06 -6.29 5.35
N GLN A 16 17.33 -5.54 6.43
CA GLN A 16 16.57 -5.54 7.68
C GLN A 16 15.79 -4.23 7.91
N ARG A 17 15.75 -3.35 6.91
CA ARG A 17 15.10 -2.03 6.97
C ARG A 17 14.07 -1.90 5.84
N PRO A 18 12.75 -1.90 6.15
CA PRO A 18 11.71 -1.97 5.12
C PRO A 18 11.57 -0.70 4.28
N GLU A 19 12.25 0.40 4.63
CA GLU A 19 12.41 1.57 3.74
C GLU A 19 13.40 1.35 2.59
N HIS A 20 14.12 0.23 2.54
CA HIS A 20 15.06 -0.09 1.47
C HIS A 20 14.56 -1.25 0.60
N PRO A 21 14.78 -1.21 -0.72
CA PRO A 21 14.36 -2.28 -1.62
C PRO A 21 15.00 -3.63 -1.27
N ASP A 22 16.22 -3.66 -0.74
CA ASP A 22 16.92 -4.90 -0.33
C ASP A 22 16.09 -5.76 0.63
N PHE A 23 15.34 -5.14 1.54
CA PHE A 23 14.47 -5.83 2.49
C PHE A 23 13.39 -6.64 1.78
N TRP A 24 12.79 -6.04 0.74
CA TRP A 24 11.71 -6.65 -0.02
C TRP A 24 12.25 -7.60 -1.09
N CYS A 25 13.33 -7.22 -1.79
CA CYS A 25 14.03 -8.08 -2.74
C CYS A 25 14.39 -9.44 -2.13
N LYS A 26 14.96 -9.44 -0.92
CA LYS A 26 15.28 -10.67 -0.20
C LYS A 26 14.05 -11.55 0.00
N ARG A 27 12.96 -10.99 0.53
CA ARG A 27 11.73 -11.74 0.83
C ARG A 27 11.06 -12.28 -0.43
N PHE A 28 10.97 -11.48 -1.49
CA PHE A 28 10.44 -11.94 -2.77
C PHE A 28 11.34 -13.03 -3.39
N GLY A 29 12.67 -12.86 -3.34
CA GLY A 29 13.65 -13.83 -3.84
C GLY A 29 13.63 -15.16 -3.10
N GLU A 30 13.40 -15.13 -1.78
CA GLU A 30 13.26 -16.32 -0.93
C GLU A 30 11.84 -16.92 -0.96
N GLY A 31 10.89 -16.32 -1.68
CA GLY A 31 9.49 -16.76 -1.72
C GLY A 31 8.72 -16.54 -0.41
N THR A 32 9.24 -15.72 0.50
CA THR A 32 8.59 -15.40 1.79
C THR A 32 7.67 -14.19 1.61
N THR A 33 6.49 -14.42 1.04
CA THR A 33 5.49 -13.37 0.73
C THR A 33 4.14 -13.66 1.41
N PRO A 34 4.08 -13.66 2.76
CA PRO A 34 2.84 -13.99 3.49
C PRO A 34 1.71 -12.99 3.30
N TRP A 35 1.98 -11.82 2.70
CA TRP A 35 1.00 -10.80 2.34
C TRP A 35 0.40 -11.00 0.95
N ASP A 36 0.97 -11.87 0.11
CA ASP A 36 0.46 -12.15 -1.23
C ASP A 36 -0.72 -13.11 -1.14
N ALA A 37 -1.91 -12.63 -1.50
CA ALA A 37 -3.13 -13.43 -1.46
C ALA A 37 -3.29 -14.34 -2.68
N GLY A 38 -2.53 -14.11 -3.77
CA GLY A 38 -2.69 -14.85 -5.02
C GLY A 38 -4.02 -14.60 -5.76
N LYS A 39 -4.83 -13.65 -5.26
CA LYS A 39 -6.19 -13.37 -5.75
C LYS A 39 -6.64 -11.98 -5.31
N VAL A 40 -7.68 -11.50 -5.97
CA VAL A 40 -8.36 -10.25 -5.65
C VAL A 40 -9.31 -10.46 -4.46
N PRO A 41 -9.25 -9.60 -3.44
CA PRO A 41 -10.21 -9.62 -2.33
C PRO A 41 -11.63 -9.19 -2.71
N ALA A 42 -12.62 -9.69 -1.98
CA ALA A 42 -14.04 -9.45 -2.27
C ALA A 42 -14.45 -7.98 -2.17
N ALA A 43 -13.93 -7.23 -1.19
CA ALA A 43 -14.31 -5.83 -1.02
C ALA A 43 -13.78 -4.93 -2.15
N LEU A 44 -12.58 -5.22 -2.68
CA LEU A 44 -12.07 -4.53 -3.87
C LEU A 44 -12.94 -4.85 -5.10
N ALA A 45 -13.24 -6.13 -5.35
CA ALA A 45 -14.10 -6.51 -6.46
C ALA A 45 -15.49 -5.85 -6.38
N GLY A 46 -16.09 -5.84 -5.19
CA GLY A 46 -17.35 -5.15 -4.92
C GLY A 46 -17.27 -3.64 -5.12
N TYR A 47 -16.16 -3.01 -4.71
CA TYR A 47 -15.91 -1.59 -4.94
C TYR A 47 -15.80 -1.24 -6.42
N ILE A 48 -15.11 -2.07 -7.21
CA ILE A 48 -14.97 -1.88 -8.66
C ILE A 48 -16.34 -2.00 -9.34
N ALA A 49 -17.09 -3.06 -9.05
CA ALA A 49 -18.37 -3.36 -9.70
C ALA A 49 -19.45 -2.27 -9.51
N ARG A 50 -19.36 -1.50 -8.43
CA ARG A 50 -20.31 -0.43 -8.11
C ARG A 50 -19.89 0.97 -8.59
N GLN A 51 -18.72 1.11 -9.23
CA GLN A 51 -18.35 2.40 -9.82
C GLN A 51 -19.10 2.64 -11.13
N PRO A 52 -19.56 3.87 -11.39
CA PRO A 52 -20.28 4.19 -12.62
C PRO A 52 -19.38 4.20 -13.87
N ALA A 53 -18.06 4.34 -13.68
CA ALA A 53 -17.05 4.31 -14.72
C ALA A 53 -15.68 3.93 -14.12
N PRO A 54 -14.74 3.42 -14.93
CA PRO A 54 -13.37 3.19 -14.49
C PRO A 54 -12.68 4.47 -14.00
N LEU A 55 -11.87 4.36 -12.96
CA LEU A 55 -11.09 5.47 -12.40
C LEU A 55 -9.60 5.26 -12.70
N ASN A 56 -8.89 6.32 -13.08
CA ASN A 56 -7.44 6.24 -13.22
C ASN A 56 -6.81 5.91 -11.86
N THR A 57 -6.15 4.75 -11.75
CA THR A 57 -5.81 4.12 -10.46
C THR A 57 -4.32 3.92 -10.28
N LEU A 58 -3.81 4.28 -9.10
CA LEU A 58 -2.46 3.95 -8.64
C LEU A 58 -2.52 2.85 -7.58
N ILE A 59 -1.65 1.84 -7.72
CA ILE A 59 -1.41 0.79 -6.72
C ILE A 59 0.05 0.90 -6.25
N PRO A 60 0.32 1.59 -5.12
CA PRO A 60 1.67 1.65 -4.55
C PRO A 60 2.00 0.39 -3.76
N GLY A 61 3.26 -0.07 -3.88
CA GLY A 61 3.69 -1.35 -3.29
C GLY A 61 2.94 -2.53 -3.87
N CYS A 62 2.81 -2.60 -5.21
CA CYS A 62 1.93 -3.55 -5.87
C CYS A 62 2.31 -5.03 -5.65
N GLY A 63 3.53 -5.32 -5.22
CA GLY A 63 3.99 -6.70 -5.01
C GLY A 63 3.83 -7.52 -6.29
N SER A 64 3.04 -8.58 -6.25
CA SER A 64 2.75 -9.45 -7.41
C SER A 64 1.65 -8.92 -8.34
N ALA A 65 0.97 -7.81 -7.99
CA ALA A 65 0.04 -7.07 -8.84
C ALA A 65 -1.25 -7.80 -9.31
N TRP A 66 -1.76 -8.78 -8.55
CA TRP A 66 -3.02 -9.47 -8.86
C TRP A 66 -4.21 -8.50 -8.98
N GLU A 67 -4.27 -7.49 -8.12
CA GLU A 67 -5.31 -6.46 -8.16
C GLU A 67 -5.21 -5.57 -9.41
N ALA A 68 -3.98 -5.36 -9.93
CA ALA A 68 -3.76 -4.60 -11.15
C ALA A 68 -4.31 -5.33 -12.38
N VAL A 69 -4.09 -6.65 -12.47
CA VAL A 69 -4.66 -7.49 -13.53
C VAL A 69 -6.17 -7.35 -13.56
N HIS A 70 -6.81 -7.52 -12.41
CA HIS A 70 -8.27 -7.48 -12.33
C HIS A 70 -8.86 -6.12 -12.69
N LEU A 71 -8.26 -5.03 -12.21
CA LEU A 71 -8.68 -3.68 -12.59
C LEU A 71 -8.56 -3.47 -14.11
N ALA A 72 -7.44 -3.86 -14.71
CA ALA A 72 -7.22 -3.74 -16.15
C ALA A 72 -8.19 -4.59 -16.99
N GLU A 73 -8.51 -5.81 -16.54
CA GLU A 73 -9.55 -6.67 -17.17
C GLU A 73 -10.94 -6.02 -17.14
N GLN A 74 -11.22 -5.17 -16.14
CA GLN A 74 -12.45 -4.37 -16.06
C GLN A 74 -12.35 -3.03 -16.83
N GLY A 75 -11.27 -2.83 -17.60
CA GLY A 75 -11.05 -1.62 -18.41
C GLY A 75 -10.56 -0.41 -17.61
N TRP A 76 -10.03 -0.60 -16.41
CA TRP A 76 -9.47 0.49 -15.62
C TRP A 76 -8.05 0.84 -16.07
N PRO A 77 -7.71 2.14 -16.22
CA PRO A 77 -6.33 2.57 -16.33
C PRO A 77 -5.62 2.35 -14.98
N VAL A 78 -4.53 1.60 -14.99
CA VAL A 78 -3.79 1.25 -13.78
C VAL A 78 -2.31 1.51 -13.94
N THR A 79 -1.74 2.23 -12.98
CA THR A 79 -0.30 2.25 -12.71
C THR A 79 -0.02 1.41 -11.46
N ALA A 80 0.79 0.36 -11.61
CA ALA A 80 1.25 -0.50 -10.53
C ALA A 80 2.70 -0.17 -10.21
N LEU A 81 2.97 0.22 -8.97
CA LEU A 81 4.26 0.76 -8.56
C LEU A 81 4.87 -0.11 -7.46
N ASP A 82 6.12 -0.53 -7.62
CA ASP A 82 6.91 -1.14 -6.53
C ASP A 82 8.38 -0.75 -6.68
N PHE A 83 9.05 -0.43 -5.58
CA PHE A 83 10.47 -0.06 -5.58
C PHE A 83 11.43 -1.27 -5.60
N SER A 84 10.90 -2.49 -5.40
CA SER A 84 11.66 -3.73 -5.41
C SER A 84 11.72 -4.28 -6.84
N PRO A 85 12.89 -4.29 -7.50
CA PRO A 85 12.99 -4.88 -8.85
C PRO A 85 12.56 -6.35 -8.88
N VAL A 86 12.79 -7.11 -7.80
CA VAL A 86 12.35 -8.52 -7.71
C VAL A 86 10.82 -8.63 -7.60
N ALA A 87 10.16 -7.68 -6.93
CA ALA A 87 8.70 -7.64 -6.89
C ALA A 87 8.13 -7.30 -8.26
N VAL A 88 8.72 -6.30 -8.93
CA VAL A 88 8.36 -5.89 -10.29
C VAL A 88 8.51 -7.04 -11.29
N ASP A 89 9.57 -7.84 -11.20
CA ASP A 89 9.74 -9.01 -12.06
C ASP A 89 8.63 -10.06 -11.84
N LYS A 90 8.22 -10.27 -10.58
CA LYS A 90 7.07 -11.14 -10.26
C LYS A 90 5.75 -10.56 -10.76
N ALA A 91 5.50 -9.27 -10.56
CA ALA A 91 4.34 -8.57 -11.10
C ALA A 91 4.27 -8.74 -12.61
N ARG A 92 5.38 -8.54 -13.32
CA ARG A 92 5.44 -8.70 -14.78
C ARG A 92 5.04 -10.10 -15.23
N ALA A 93 5.45 -11.14 -14.50
CA ALA A 93 5.05 -12.52 -14.80
C ALA A 93 3.55 -12.77 -14.57
N VAL A 94 2.96 -12.16 -13.55
CA VAL A 94 1.52 -12.24 -13.25
C VAL A 94 0.69 -11.45 -14.28
N LEU A 95 1.17 -10.26 -14.66
CA LEU A 95 0.48 -9.38 -15.60
C LEU A 95 0.43 -9.97 -17.01
N GLY A 96 1.48 -10.64 -17.46
CA GLY A 96 1.57 -11.15 -18.83
C GLY A 96 1.40 -10.00 -19.83
N ASP A 97 0.41 -10.12 -20.73
CA ASP A 97 0.08 -9.10 -21.74
C ASP A 97 -0.97 -8.08 -21.26
N THR A 98 -1.37 -8.13 -19.98
CA THR A 98 -2.38 -7.22 -19.43
C THR A 98 -1.88 -5.77 -19.47
N ALA A 99 -2.73 -4.87 -19.97
CA ALA A 99 -2.37 -3.46 -20.13
C ALA A 99 -2.35 -2.71 -18.79
N VAL A 100 -1.21 -2.78 -18.10
CA VAL A 100 -0.91 -2.06 -16.85
C VAL A 100 0.42 -1.32 -17.01
N ASP A 101 0.47 -0.08 -16.55
CA ASP A 101 1.72 0.68 -16.43
C ASP A 101 2.48 0.21 -15.19
N LEU A 102 3.33 -0.81 -15.37
CA LEU A 102 4.16 -1.37 -14.31
C LEU A 102 5.47 -0.58 -14.17
N VAL A 103 5.65 0.07 -13.01
CA VAL A 103 6.77 0.98 -12.77
C VAL A 103 7.62 0.51 -11.59
N CYS A 104 8.94 0.39 -11.82
CA CYS A 104 9.91 0.17 -10.76
C CYS A 104 10.39 1.51 -10.20
N ALA A 105 9.71 2.05 -9.18
CA ALA A 105 10.10 3.31 -8.56
C ALA A 105 9.61 3.43 -7.11
N ASP A 106 10.21 4.35 -6.37
CA ASP A 106 9.80 4.71 -5.01
C ASP A 106 8.54 5.59 -5.05
N PHE A 107 7.53 5.26 -4.24
CA PHE A 107 6.29 6.02 -4.07
C PHE A 107 6.52 7.50 -3.68
N PHE A 108 7.55 7.77 -2.87
CA PHE A 108 7.85 9.11 -2.40
C PHE A 108 8.46 10.01 -3.49
N ASP A 109 9.16 9.41 -4.45
CA ASP A 109 9.84 10.13 -5.55
C ASP A 109 9.10 10.03 -6.90
N PHE A 110 8.15 9.11 -7.02
CA PHE A 110 7.40 8.85 -8.26
C PHE A 110 6.55 10.06 -8.67
N THR A 111 6.71 10.55 -9.89
CA THR A 111 5.92 11.67 -10.43
C THR A 111 4.91 11.16 -11.47
N PRO A 112 3.59 11.36 -11.27
CA PRO A 112 2.58 10.89 -12.20
C PRO A 112 2.55 11.72 -13.47
N ALA A 113 2.29 11.08 -14.62
CA ALA A 113 2.09 11.77 -15.89
C ALA A 113 0.70 12.45 -15.99
N ALA A 114 -0.28 11.95 -15.23
CA ALA A 114 -1.63 12.50 -15.15
C ALA A 114 -2.20 12.30 -13.73
N PRO A 115 -3.15 13.13 -13.26
CA PRO A 115 -3.76 12.95 -11.96
C PRO A 115 -4.46 11.59 -11.84
N TYR A 116 -4.31 10.93 -10.70
CA TYR A 116 -5.11 9.75 -10.37
C TYR A 116 -6.45 10.16 -9.77
N GLN A 117 -7.42 9.26 -9.87
CA GLN A 117 -8.73 9.39 -9.25
C GLN A 117 -8.89 8.42 -8.08
N LEU A 118 -8.12 7.33 -8.08
CA LEU A 118 -8.07 6.33 -7.03
C LEU A 118 -6.61 5.99 -6.68
N ILE A 119 -6.31 5.93 -5.39
CA ILE A 119 -5.16 5.18 -4.87
C ILE A 119 -5.72 3.97 -4.14
N TYR A 120 -5.32 2.78 -4.57
CA TYR A 120 -5.68 1.55 -3.89
C TYR A 120 -4.68 1.26 -2.78
N GLU A 121 -5.16 1.08 -1.55
CA GLU A 121 -4.33 0.73 -0.40
C GLU A 121 -4.55 -0.73 -0.02
N ARG A 122 -3.47 -1.49 0.04
CA ARG A 122 -3.47 -2.79 0.73
C ARG A 122 -2.06 -3.15 1.10
N ALA A 123 -1.84 -3.41 2.38
CA ALA A 123 -0.54 -3.82 2.90
C ALA A 123 0.63 -2.85 2.61
N PHE A 124 0.35 -1.61 2.16
CA PHE A 124 1.39 -0.64 1.84
C PHE A 124 1.72 0.25 3.04
N LEU A 125 0.72 0.86 3.68
CA LEU A 125 0.95 1.69 4.87
C LEU A 125 1.63 0.88 5.99
N CYS A 126 1.14 -0.34 6.24
CA CYS A 126 1.69 -1.20 7.28
C CYS A 126 3.04 -1.81 6.89
N ALA A 127 3.48 -1.73 5.63
CA ALA A 127 4.82 -2.11 5.22
C ALA A 127 5.87 -1.03 5.56
N LEU A 128 5.46 0.25 5.60
CA LEU A 128 6.34 1.38 5.85
C LEU A 128 6.76 1.47 7.32
N PRO A 129 8.03 1.77 7.63
CA PRO A 129 8.41 2.23 8.96
C PRO A 129 7.53 3.39 9.42
N ARG A 130 7.12 3.38 10.70
CA ARG A 130 6.26 4.42 11.28
C ARG A 130 6.74 5.86 11.07
N LYS A 131 8.07 6.07 10.99
CA LYS A 131 8.67 7.39 10.71
C LYS A 131 8.27 7.97 9.34
N LEU A 132 7.80 7.16 8.40
CA LEU A 132 7.38 7.59 7.06
C LEU A 132 5.86 7.80 6.94
N TRP A 133 5.07 7.52 7.98
CA TRP A 133 3.62 7.57 7.87
C TRP A 133 3.09 8.97 7.57
N ALA A 134 3.63 10.01 8.23
CA ALA A 134 3.24 11.40 7.98
C ALA A 134 3.55 11.81 6.52
N ASP A 135 4.72 11.42 6.00
CA ASP A 135 5.08 11.66 4.61
C ASP A 135 4.18 10.89 3.65
N TRP A 136 3.79 9.66 4.00
CA TRP A 136 2.86 8.87 3.20
C TRP A 136 1.48 9.54 3.13
N GLY A 137 0.93 9.99 4.25
CA GLY A 137 -0.38 10.66 4.28
C GLY A 137 -0.40 11.94 3.45
N ARG A 138 0.67 12.76 3.58
CA ARG A 138 0.88 13.95 2.74
C ARG A 138 0.99 13.57 1.26
N ARG A 139 1.79 12.54 0.93
CA ARG A 139 2.02 12.13 -0.46
C ARG A 139 0.74 11.61 -1.13
N VAL A 140 -0.06 10.83 -0.42
CA VAL A 140 -1.38 10.39 -0.90
C VAL A 140 -2.30 11.60 -1.16
N ALA A 141 -2.26 12.62 -0.31
CA ALA A 141 -3.02 13.87 -0.50
C ALA A 141 -2.55 14.72 -1.69
N GLU A 142 -1.25 14.68 -2.04
CA GLU A 142 -0.67 15.36 -3.20
C GLU A 142 -1.03 14.67 -4.52
N LEU A 143 -1.08 13.33 -4.52
CA LEU A 143 -1.33 12.52 -5.72
C LEU A 143 -2.82 12.44 -6.10
N LEU A 144 -3.72 12.79 -5.17
CA LEU A 144 -5.16 12.80 -5.39
C LEU A 144 -5.68 14.24 -5.49
N PRO A 145 -6.40 14.60 -6.58
CA PRO A 145 -7.13 15.85 -6.64
C PRO A 145 -8.31 15.84 -5.66
N PRO A 146 -8.90 17.01 -5.34
CA PRO A 146 -10.19 17.09 -4.66
C PRO A 146 -11.22 16.11 -5.25
N GLY A 147 -11.90 15.36 -4.38
CA GLY A 147 -12.86 14.31 -4.79
C GLY A 147 -12.23 12.97 -5.18
N GLY A 148 -10.91 12.91 -5.36
CA GLY A 148 -10.16 11.65 -5.53
C GLY A 148 -10.26 10.77 -4.28
N ARG A 149 -10.04 9.47 -4.44
CA ARG A 149 -10.28 8.49 -3.37
C ARG A 149 -9.03 7.70 -3.01
N LEU A 150 -8.84 7.47 -1.72
CA LEU A 150 -7.99 6.43 -1.16
C LEU A 150 -8.92 5.31 -0.69
N ALA A 151 -8.89 4.14 -1.33
CA ALA A 151 -9.76 3.03 -0.96
C ALA A 151 -8.93 1.77 -0.77
N GLY A 152 -9.24 0.97 0.25
CA GLY A 152 -8.35 -0.13 0.56
C GLY A 152 -8.58 -0.86 1.88
N TYR A 153 -7.62 -1.73 2.19
CA TYR A 153 -7.57 -2.60 3.36
C TYR A 153 -6.57 -2.09 4.40
N PHE A 154 -7.08 -1.40 5.42
CA PHE A 154 -6.24 -0.83 6.47
C PHE A 154 -6.03 -1.82 7.61
N PHE A 155 -4.76 -2.06 7.98
CA PHE A 155 -4.37 -2.96 9.07
C PHE A 155 -4.44 -2.26 10.44
N LEU A 156 -5.59 -2.40 11.11
CA LEU A 156 -5.95 -1.70 12.34
C LEU A 156 -5.77 -2.59 13.58
N CYS A 157 -4.64 -2.44 14.27
CA CYS A 157 -4.37 -3.12 15.54
C CYS A 157 -3.21 -2.48 16.30
N ASP A 158 -3.11 -2.77 17.61
CA ASP A 158 -1.93 -2.41 18.40
C ASP A 158 -0.77 -3.39 18.12
N GLN A 159 -0.05 -3.16 17.02
CA GLN A 159 1.13 -3.94 16.67
C GLN A 159 2.33 -3.02 16.38
N PRO A 160 3.18 -2.73 17.38
CA PRO A 160 4.32 -1.82 17.23
C PRO A 160 5.49 -2.39 16.42
N LYS A 161 5.58 -3.72 16.31
CA LYS A 161 6.60 -4.41 15.51
C LYS A 161 6.05 -4.72 14.12
N GLY A 162 6.90 -4.68 13.12
CA GLY A 162 6.50 -4.95 11.75
C GLY A 162 7.70 -5.12 10.82
N PRO A 163 7.46 -5.16 9.50
CA PRO A 163 6.14 -5.14 8.85
C PRO A 163 5.39 -6.49 9.00
N PRO A 164 4.04 -6.48 9.01
CA PRO A 164 3.19 -5.29 8.98
C PRO A 164 3.22 -4.54 10.33
N PHE A 165 3.23 -3.22 10.32
CA PHE A 165 3.05 -2.37 11.50
C PHE A 165 1.55 -2.05 11.65
N GLY A 166 0.98 -2.32 12.83
CA GLY A 166 -0.41 -1.97 13.13
C GLY A 166 -0.56 -0.48 13.44
N ILE A 167 -1.63 0.14 12.95
CA ILE A 167 -2.05 1.50 13.29
C ILE A 167 -3.35 1.43 14.09
N LEU A 168 -3.52 2.28 15.12
CA LEU A 168 -4.79 2.39 15.82
C LEU A 168 -5.78 3.22 15.00
N PRO A 169 -7.10 2.96 15.08
CA PRO A 169 -8.10 3.71 14.32
C PRO A 169 -7.98 5.23 14.48
N GLU A 170 -7.80 5.72 15.71
CA GLU A 170 -7.62 7.14 16.02
C GLU A 170 -6.34 7.74 15.42
N GLN A 171 -5.28 6.95 15.30
CA GLN A 171 -4.03 7.39 14.67
C GLN A 171 -4.19 7.48 13.15
N LEU A 172 -4.97 6.58 12.55
CA LEU A 172 -5.30 6.66 11.12
C LEU A 172 -6.18 7.88 10.84
N ASP A 173 -7.15 8.15 11.72
CA ASP A 173 -8.02 9.32 11.65
C ASP A 173 -7.21 10.63 11.75
N GLU A 174 -6.25 10.72 12.65
CA GLU A 174 -5.32 11.86 12.74
C GLU A 174 -4.46 11.98 11.48
N LEU A 175 -3.90 10.87 11.01
CA LEU A 175 -2.98 10.84 9.87
C LEU A 175 -3.64 11.33 8.56
N LEU A 176 -4.89 10.94 8.32
CA LEU A 176 -5.61 11.25 7.09
C LEU A 176 -6.57 12.44 7.22
N GLY A 177 -7.07 12.70 8.44
CA GLY A 177 -8.19 13.61 8.70
C GLY A 177 -7.96 15.05 8.29
N THR A 178 -6.71 15.52 8.18
CA THR A 178 -6.41 16.85 7.63
C THR A 178 -6.85 16.99 6.17
N HIS A 179 -6.63 15.96 5.35
CA HIS A 179 -6.82 16.02 3.89
C HIS A 179 -8.01 15.22 3.38
N PHE A 180 -8.49 14.26 4.16
CA PHE A 180 -9.51 13.31 3.75
C PHE A 180 -10.70 13.28 4.71
N GLU A 181 -11.83 12.82 4.18
CA GLU A 181 -13.02 12.44 4.93
C GLU A 181 -13.28 10.95 4.68
N ARG A 182 -13.47 10.17 5.76
CA ARG A 182 -13.85 8.76 5.64
C ARG A 182 -15.33 8.66 5.27
N ILE A 183 -15.62 8.05 4.13
CA ILE A 183 -16.98 7.88 3.60
C ILE A 183 -17.47 6.43 3.67
N GLU A 184 -16.58 5.48 3.90
CA GLU A 184 -16.91 4.07 4.10
C GLU A 184 -15.97 3.43 5.11
N ASP A 185 -16.52 2.58 5.98
CA ASP A 185 -15.75 1.77 6.92
C ASP A 185 -16.49 0.46 7.21
N THR A 186 -15.99 -0.65 6.65
CA THR A 186 -16.66 -1.95 6.67
C THR A 186 -15.72 -3.04 7.16
N ALA A 187 -16.24 -3.97 7.95
CA ALA A 187 -15.50 -5.17 8.32
C ALA A 187 -15.29 -6.08 7.10
N VAL A 188 -14.21 -6.85 7.09
CA VAL A 188 -13.92 -7.86 6.07
C VAL A 188 -13.68 -9.21 6.74
N ASP A 189 -14.03 -10.29 6.05
CA ASP A 189 -13.99 -11.66 6.57
C ASP A 189 -13.18 -12.62 5.68
N ASP A 190 -12.65 -12.14 4.54
CA ASP A 190 -11.86 -12.90 3.57
C ASP A 190 -10.35 -12.66 3.66
N SER A 191 -9.91 -12.02 4.74
CA SER A 191 -8.52 -11.71 5.04
C SER A 191 -7.62 -12.95 5.06
N ILE A 192 -6.43 -12.83 4.49
CA ILE A 192 -5.37 -13.83 4.64
C ILE A 192 -4.81 -13.84 6.07
N ALA A 193 -4.16 -14.94 6.46
CA ALA A 193 -3.76 -15.20 7.85
C ALA A 193 -2.97 -14.06 8.52
N VAL A 194 -2.08 -13.37 7.77
CA VAL A 194 -1.30 -12.26 8.32
C VAL A 194 -2.15 -11.03 8.67
N PHE A 195 -3.32 -10.84 8.06
CA PHE A 195 -4.21 -9.70 8.29
C PHE A 195 -5.54 -10.09 8.98
N SER A 196 -5.82 -11.38 9.11
CA SER A 196 -7.07 -11.94 9.66
C SER A 196 -7.50 -11.27 10.96
N GLY A 197 -8.74 -10.76 10.97
CA GLY A 197 -9.38 -10.10 12.11
C GLY A 197 -8.80 -8.73 12.48
N ARG A 198 -7.90 -8.19 11.65
CA ARG A 198 -7.15 -6.95 11.94
C ARG A 198 -7.14 -5.98 10.77
N GLU A 199 -7.85 -6.27 9.68
CA GLU A 199 -8.03 -5.31 8.59
C GLU A 199 -9.50 -4.92 8.43
N ARG A 200 -9.70 -3.72 7.90
CA ARG A 200 -11.02 -3.19 7.56
C ARG A 200 -10.95 -2.54 6.18
N TRP A 201 -12.02 -2.70 5.42
CA TRP A 201 -12.18 -1.96 4.17
C TRP A 201 -12.59 -0.52 4.49
N GLN A 202 -11.84 0.46 4.00
CA GLN A 202 -12.22 1.86 4.14
C GLN A 202 -12.10 2.61 2.81
N VAL A 203 -12.94 3.63 2.65
CA VAL A 203 -12.85 4.59 1.55
C VAL A 203 -12.79 6.00 2.14
N TRP A 204 -11.76 6.72 1.71
CA TRP A 204 -11.46 8.09 2.12
C TRP A 204 -11.52 8.99 0.89
N GLN A 205 -12.27 10.07 0.96
CA GLN A 205 -12.41 11.05 -0.11
C GLN A 205 -11.57 12.28 0.18
N ARG A 206 -10.79 12.73 -0.81
CA ARG A 206 -9.97 13.94 -0.72
C ARG A 206 -10.88 15.16 -0.60
N LYS A 207 -10.69 15.95 0.47
CA LYS A 207 -11.37 17.22 0.70
C LYS A 207 -11.03 18.25 -0.38
N ALA A 208 -11.95 19.19 -0.62
CA ALA A 208 -11.75 20.36 -1.47
C ALA A 208 -10.59 21.24 -0.99
#